data_AF-A0A063ZIU6-F1
#
_entry.id   AF-A0A063ZIU6-F1
#
_cell.length_a   1.000
_cell.length_b   1.000
_cell.length_c   1.000
_cell.angle_alpha   90.00
_cell.angle_beta   90.00
_cell.angle_gamma   90.00
#
_symmetry.space_group_name_H-M   'P 1'
#
loop_
_entity.id
_entity.type
_entity.pdbx_description
1 polymer ?
#
loop_
_entity_poly.entity_id
_entity_poly.type
_entity_poly.pdbx_seq_one_letter_code
_entity_poly.pdbx_strand_id
1 'polypeptide(L)'
;MKDLLTAAAVLFGSLVLFLPLTAMTIIVAADTVWIIGTSAPLQNDLVFAAVCLLALGFGYVTAMEICRVRLHGFDQLHRGTRSRRLARHGVLGVVAVAAAIALCRILLEAISVGFANDDPEIIGLAVAGLLALSWVGVRSLSAFRAGIRRFQNGAAK
;
A
#
# COMPACT_ATOMS: atom_id res chain seq x y z
N MET A 1 -8.68 -24.86 -21.25
CA MET A 1 -9.75 -23.84 -21.09
C MET A 1 -10.05 -23.53 -19.63
N LYS A 2 -10.18 -24.51 -18.73
CA LYS A 2 -10.42 -24.26 -17.29
C LYS A 2 -9.38 -23.34 -16.67
N ASP A 3 -8.08 -23.57 -16.91
CA ASP A 3 -6.99 -22.75 -16.35
C ASP A 3 -6.99 -21.28 -16.83
N LEU A 4 -7.49 -21.05 -18.05
CA LEU A 4 -7.59 -19.71 -18.64
C LEU A 4 -8.73 -18.91 -18.00
N LEU A 5 -9.84 -19.58 -17.70
CA LEU A 5 -10.97 -18.99 -16.97
C LEU A 5 -10.59 -18.67 -15.52
N THR A 6 -9.85 -19.55 -14.83
CA THR A 6 -9.35 -19.28 -13.47
C THR A 6 -8.39 -18.10 -13.46
N ALA A 7 -7.45 -18.03 -14.42
CA ALA A 7 -6.53 -16.91 -14.53
C ALA A 7 -7.26 -15.58 -14.78
N ALA A 8 -8.25 -15.57 -15.67
CA ALA A 8 -9.06 -14.38 -15.96
C ALA A 8 -9.88 -13.94 -14.74
N ALA A 9 -10.50 -14.87 -14.01
CA ALA A 9 -11.27 -14.56 -12.81
C ALA A 9 -10.40 -13.96 -11.70
N VAL A 10 -9.21 -14.53 -11.45
CA VAL A 10 -8.27 -14.02 -10.45
C VAL A 10 -7.74 -12.65 -10.86
N LEU A 11 -7.47 -12.44 -12.15
CA LEU A 11 -7.05 -11.15 -12.68
C LEU A 11 -8.14 -10.09 -12.48
N PHE A 12 -9.36 -10.37 -12.92
CA PHE A 12 -10.49 -9.46 -12.78
C PHE A 12 -10.75 -9.12 -11.31
N GLY A 13 -10.81 -10.14 -10.43
CA GLY A 13 -10.97 -9.94 -8.99
C GLY A 13 -9.83 -9.13 -8.37
N SER A 14 -8.61 -9.28 -8.84
CA SER A 14 -7.47 -8.49 -8.34
C SER A 14 -7.53 -7.04 -8.84
N LEU A 15 -7.94 -6.80 -10.09
CA LEU A 15 -8.14 -5.45 -10.63
C LEU A 15 -9.26 -4.72 -9.89
N VAL A 16 -10.43 -5.34 -9.75
CA VAL A 16 -11.59 -4.72 -9.10
C VAL A 16 -11.30 -4.38 -7.64
N LEU A 17 -10.59 -5.25 -6.91
CA LEU A 17 -10.31 -5.00 -5.49
C LEU A 17 -9.14 -4.04 -5.28
N PHE A 18 -8.01 -4.25 -5.96
CA PHE A 18 -6.78 -3.54 -5.63
C PHE A 18 -6.55 -2.28 -6.44
N LEU A 19 -7.08 -2.16 -7.66
CA LEU A 19 -6.89 -0.96 -8.46
C LEU A 19 -7.54 0.28 -7.79
N PRO A 20 -8.85 0.28 -7.45
CA PRO A 20 -9.45 1.46 -6.82
C PRO A 20 -8.88 1.70 -5.42
N LEU A 21 -8.64 0.64 -4.64
CA LEU A 21 -8.08 0.77 -3.30
C LEU A 21 -6.69 1.41 -3.33
N THR A 22 -5.80 0.90 -4.19
CA THR A 22 -4.44 1.45 -4.33
C THR A 22 -4.48 2.88 -4.86
N ALA A 23 -5.31 3.15 -5.86
CA ALA A 23 -5.44 4.49 -6.42
C ALA A 23 -5.87 5.50 -5.34
N MET A 24 -6.90 5.18 -4.56
CA MET A 24 -7.36 6.02 -3.45
C MET A 24 -6.27 6.21 -2.39
N THR A 25 -5.56 5.15 -1.99
CA THR A 25 -4.48 5.29 -0.99
C THR A 25 -3.36 6.21 -1.46
N ILE A 26 -3.01 6.17 -2.75
CA ILE A 26 -1.98 7.06 -3.32
C ILE A 26 -2.47 8.49 -3.39
N ILE A 27 -3.71 8.72 -3.82
CA ILE A 27 -4.30 10.07 -3.86
C ILE A 27 -4.32 10.68 -2.46
N VAL A 28 -4.82 9.95 -1.47
CA VAL A 28 -4.86 10.41 -0.07
C VAL A 28 -3.45 10.66 0.46
N ALA A 29 -2.49 9.78 0.19
CA ALA A 29 -1.11 9.97 0.62
C ALA A 29 -0.47 11.20 -0.04
N ALA A 30 -0.66 11.39 -1.35
CA ALA A 30 -0.14 12.53 -2.09
C ALA A 30 -0.72 13.85 -1.57
N ASP A 31 -2.04 13.92 -1.35
CA ASP A 31 -2.70 15.08 -0.76
C ASP A 31 -2.17 15.35 0.67
N THR A 32 -1.95 14.30 1.46
CA THR A 32 -1.39 14.45 2.83
C THR A 32 0.02 15.04 2.79
N VAL A 33 0.89 14.52 1.93
CA VAL A 33 2.26 15.03 1.76
C VAL A 33 2.24 16.46 1.24
N TRP A 34 1.33 16.77 0.33
CA TRP A 34 1.14 18.11 -0.21
C TRP A 34 0.71 19.11 0.88
N ILE A 35 -0.26 18.73 1.73
CA ILE A 35 -0.68 19.54 2.88
C ILE A 35 0.48 19.78 3.84
N ILE A 36 1.30 18.76 4.13
CA ILE A 36 2.48 18.93 5.01
C ILE A 36 3.47 19.93 4.42
N GLY A 37 3.68 19.92 3.09
CA GLY A 37 4.64 20.80 2.43
C GLY A 37 4.13 22.22 2.16
N THR A 38 2.82 22.39 1.98
CA THR A 38 2.22 23.64 1.48
C THR A 38 1.18 24.27 2.42
N SER A 39 0.78 23.56 3.47
CA SER A 39 -0.32 23.92 4.38
C SER A 39 -1.69 24.07 3.71
N ALA A 40 -1.85 23.59 2.47
CA ALA A 40 -3.09 23.67 1.71
C ALA A 40 -3.41 22.32 1.04
N PRO A 41 -4.70 22.00 0.79
CA PRO A 41 -5.08 20.81 0.04
C PRO A 41 -4.59 20.87 -1.41
N LEU A 42 -4.45 19.70 -2.03
CA LEU A 42 -4.03 19.60 -3.43
C LEU A 42 -5.18 20.02 -4.37
N GLN A 43 -5.22 21.31 -4.72
CA GLN A 43 -6.26 21.92 -5.58
C GLN A 43 -5.78 22.31 -6.98
N ASN A 44 -4.50 22.08 -7.31
CA ASN A 44 -4.01 22.34 -8.66
C ASN A 44 -4.45 21.22 -9.62
N ASP A 45 -5.36 21.54 -10.55
CA ASP A 45 -5.97 20.57 -11.47
C ASP A 45 -4.96 19.73 -12.26
N LEU A 46 -3.88 20.34 -12.75
CA LEU A 46 -2.85 19.64 -13.52
C LEU A 46 -2.06 18.66 -12.64
N VAL A 47 -1.70 19.08 -11.43
CA VAL A 47 -0.97 18.22 -10.49
C VAL A 47 -1.88 17.10 -10.00
N PHE A 48 -3.14 17.40 -9.68
CA PHE A 48 -4.12 16.40 -9.27
C PHE A 48 -4.39 15.37 -10.37
N ALA A 49 -4.54 15.79 -11.62
CA ALA A 49 -4.69 14.89 -12.76
C ALA A 49 -3.46 13.97 -12.93
N ALA A 50 -2.25 14.52 -12.80
CA ALA A 50 -1.02 13.73 -12.86
C ALA A 50 -0.95 12.70 -11.73
N VAL A 51 -1.31 13.09 -10.49
CA VAL A 51 -1.40 12.17 -9.34
C VAL A 51 -2.43 11.07 -9.59
N CYS A 52 -3.60 11.40 -10.15
CA CYS A 52 -4.63 10.42 -10.49
C CYS A 52 -4.12 9.39 -11.52
N LEU A 53 -3.44 9.85 -12.57
CA LEU A 53 -2.87 8.95 -13.58
C LEU A 53 -1.79 8.04 -12.99
N LEU A 54 -0.91 8.58 -12.14
CA LEU A 54 0.08 7.79 -11.43
C LEU A 54 -0.58 6.77 -10.51
N ALA A 55 -1.59 7.19 -9.74
CA ALA A 55 -2.35 6.34 -8.83
C ALA A 55 -3.01 5.17 -9.55
N LEU A 56 -3.61 5.40 -10.72
CA LEU A 56 -4.15 4.35 -11.59
C LEU A 56 -3.06 3.41 -12.11
N GLY A 57 -1.91 3.96 -12.55
CA GLY A 57 -0.76 3.17 -12.98
C GLY A 57 -0.23 2.25 -11.88
N PHE A 58 -0.04 2.78 -10.67
CA PHE A 58 0.37 2.01 -9.50
C PHE A 58 -0.70 0.98 -9.08
N GLY A 59 -1.98 1.34 -9.15
CA GLY A 59 -3.09 0.42 -8.86
C GLY A 59 -3.14 -0.74 -9.83
N TYR A 60 -2.97 -0.47 -11.13
CA TYR A 60 -2.89 -1.51 -12.15
C TYR A 60 -1.68 -2.43 -11.93
N VAL A 61 -0.48 -1.88 -11.73
CA VAL A 61 0.73 -2.69 -11.49
C VAL A 61 0.59 -3.53 -10.23
N THR A 62 0.08 -2.95 -9.15
CA THR A 62 -0.13 -3.67 -7.87
C THR A 62 -1.14 -4.80 -8.03
N ALA A 63 -2.27 -4.55 -8.69
CA ALA A 63 -3.26 -5.59 -8.99
C ALA A 63 -2.67 -6.74 -9.82
N MET A 64 -1.83 -6.43 -10.81
CA MET A 64 -1.14 -7.42 -11.63
C MET A 64 -0.15 -8.27 -10.81
N GLU A 65 0.62 -7.65 -9.92
CA GLU A 65 1.55 -8.40 -9.07
C GLU A 65 0.80 -9.27 -8.05
N ILE A 66 -0.30 -8.79 -7.47
CA ILE A 66 -1.14 -9.58 -6.56
C ILE A 66 -1.79 -10.75 -7.30
N CYS A 67 -2.27 -10.54 -8.52
CA CYS A 67 -2.80 -11.61 -9.36
C CYS A 67 -1.75 -12.71 -9.59
N ARG A 68 -0.51 -12.33 -9.93
CA ARG A 68 0.60 -13.29 -10.11
C ARG A 68 0.91 -14.05 -8.83
N VAL A 69 0.94 -13.37 -7.69
CA VAL A 69 1.15 -14.01 -6.38
C VAL A 69 0.03 -15.00 -6.06
N ARG A 70 -1.23 -14.66 -6.37
CA ARG A 70 -2.38 -15.57 -6.17
C ARG A 70 -2.32 -16.80 -7.07
N LEU A 71 -1.86 -16.65 -8.31
CA LEU A 71 -1.81 -17.75 -9.29
C LEU A 71 -0.58 -18.66 -9.12
N HIS A 72 0.54 -18.11 -8.65
CA HIS A 72 1.82 -18.80 -8.74
C HIS A 72 2.68 -18.71 -7.47
N GLY A 73 2.16 -18.10 -6.40
CA GLY A 73 2.86 -17.92 -5.13
C GLY A 73 3.86 -16.77 -5.12
N PHE A 74 4.41 -16.49 -3.94
CA PHE A 74 5.35 -15.38 -3.70
C PHE A 74 6.71 -15.54 -4.41
N ASP A 75 7.10 -16.76 -4.79
CA ASP A 75 8.35 -17.01 -5.50
C ASP A 75 8.43 -16.28 -6.84
N GLN A 76 7.28 -15.95 -7.44
CA GLN A 76 7.21 -15.21 -8.69
C GLN A 76 7.64 -13.75 -8.60
N LEU A 77 7.57 -13.14 -7.41
CA LEU A 77 8.08 -11.79 -7.21
C LEU A 77 9.60 -11.74 -7.38
N HIS A 78 10.29 -12.86 -7.18
CA HIS A 78 11.74 -12.97 -7.34
C HIS A 78 12.16 -13.34 -8.77
N ARG A 79 11.26 -13.76 -9.66
CA ARG A 79 11.66 -14.16 -11.02
C ARG A 79 11.96 -12.94 -11.93
N GLY A 80 13.01 -13.06 -12.74
CA GLY A 80 13.38 -12.07 -13.76
C GLY A 80 14.70 -11.34 -13.48
N THR A 81 15.01 -10.34 -14.33
CA THR A 81 16.21 -9.51 -14.21
C THR A 81 16.21 -8.69 -12.92
N ARG A 82 17.41 -8.34 -12.43
CA ARG A 82 17.59 -7.55 -11.19
C ARG A 82 16.82 -6.22 -11.23
N SER A 83 16.84 -5.53 -12.36
CA SER A 83 16.12 -4.26 -12.58
C SER A 83 14.60 -4.44 -12.45
N ARG A 84 14.04 -5.49 -13.04
CA ARG A 84 12.60 -5.78 -12.97
C ARG A 84 12.16 -6.17 -11.56
N ARG A 85 13.01 -6.92 -10.83
CA ARG A 85 12.77 -7.26 -9.43
C ARG A 85 12.75 -6.01 -8.54
N LEU A 86 13.73 -5.13 -8.71
CA LEU A 86 13.82 -3.84 -8.02
C LEU A 86 12.60 -2.96 -8.31
N ALA A 87 12.19 -2.82 -9.57
CA ALA A 87 11.01 -2.03 -9.94
C ALA A 87 9.73 -2.57 -9.26
N ARG A 88 9.52 -3.89 -9.26
CA ARG A 88 8.36 -4.51 -8.58
C ARG A 88 8.35 -4.24 -7.09
N HIS A 89 9.49 -4.45 -6.42
CA HIS A 89 9.58 -4.23 -4.98
C HIS A 89 9.49 -2.74 -4.63
N GLY A 90 10.01 -1.88 -5.49
CA GLY A 90 9.86 -0.42 -5.38
C GLY A 90 8.41 0.01 -5.45
N VAL A 91 7.65 -0.48 -6.44
CA VAL A 91 6.21 -0.20 -6.56
C VAL A 91 5.44 -0.66 -5.32
N LEU A 92 5.66 -1.90 -4.88
CA LEU A 92 4.99 -2.41 -3.67
C LEU A 92 5.39 -1.64 -2.42
N GLY A 93 6.65 -1.18 -2.32
CA GLY A 93 7.12 -0.33 -1.25
C GLY A 93 6.45 1.04 -1.24
N VAL A 94 6.33 1.69 -2.41
CA VAL A 94 5.62 2.98 -2.55
C VAL A 94 4.17 2.84 -2.11
N VAL A 95 3.48 1.79 -2.57
CA VAL A 95 2.08 1.54 -2.19
C VAL A 95 1.94 1.24 -0.69
N ALA A 96 2.87 0.47 -0.11
CA ALA A 96 2.85 0.21 1.33
C ALA A 96 3.04 1.49 2.16
N VAL A 97 3.96 2.37 1.76
CA VAL A 97 4.16 3.67 2.41
C VAL A 97 2.92 4.57 2.24
N ALA A 98 2.36 4.64 1.04
CA ALA A 98 1.15 5.41 0.77
C ALA A 98 -0.03 4.91 1.63
N ALA A 99 -0.21 3.59 1.74
CA ALA A 99 -1.23 2.99 2.59
C ALA A 99 -1.01 3.34 4.07
N ALA A 100 0.23 3.32 4.56
CA ALA A 100 0.52 3.72 5.94
C ALA A 100 0.17 5.19 6.21
N ILE A 101 0.52 6.10 5.28
CA ILE A 101 0.18 7.52 5.38
C ILE A 101 -1.35 7.70 5.37
N ALA A 102 -2.04 7.08 4.42
CA ALA A 102 -3.49 7.19 4.28
C ALA A 102 -4.22 6.65 5.52
N LEU A 103 -3.81 5.48 6.03
CA LEU A 103 -4.38 4.91 7.26
C LEU A 103 -4.13 5.79 8.48
N CYS A 104 -2.92 6.31 8.66
CA CYS A 104 -2.63 7.25 9.75
C CYS A 104 -3.53 8.49 9.66
N ARG A 105 -3.69 9.08 8.48
CA ARG A 105 -4.57 10.24 8.30
C ARG A 105 -6.01 9.93 8.65
N ILE A 106 -6.56 8.82 8.14
CA ILE A 106 -7.94 8.40 8.44
C ILE A 106 -8.15 8.19 9.94
N LEU A 107 -7.19 7.55 10.63
CA LEU A 107 -7.29 7.29 12.07
C LEU A 107 -7.19 8.59 12.88
N LEU A 108 -6.31 9.52 12.51
CA LEU A 108 -6.21 10.82 13.16
C LEU A 108 -7.46 11.68 12.93
N GLU A 109 -8.02 11.64 11.72
CA GLU A 109 -9.28 12.31 11.41
C GLU A 109 -10.44 11.72 12.20
N ALA A 110 -10.50 10.39 12.35
CA ALA A 110 -11.47 9.73 13.21
C ALA A 110 -11.36 10.17 14.69
N ILE A 111 -10.14 10.34 15.21
CA ILE A 111 -9.92 10.88 16.57
C ILE A 111 -10.47 12.32 16.67
N SER A 112 -10.15 13.16 15.69
CA SER A 112 -10.64 14.55 15.63
C SER A 112 -12.17 14.62 15.60
N VAL A 113 -12.81 13.77 14.77
CA VAL A 113 -14.27 13.66 14.68
C VAL A 113 -14.87 13.13 15.97
N GLY A 114 -14.23 12.15 16.62
CA GLY A 114 -14.68 11.62 17.91
C GLY A 114 -14.68 12.70 19.00
N PHE A 115 -13.62 13.52 19.08
CA PHE A 115 -13.60 14.65 20.00
C PHE A 115 -14.63 15.73 19.67
N ALA A 116 -14.85 16.02 18.39
CA ALA A 116 -15.82 17.03 17.97
C ALA A 116 -17.27 16.64 18.30
N ASN A 117 -17.56 15.34 18.41
CA ASN A 117 -18.90 14.81 18.67
C ASN A 117 -19.07 14.22 20.09
N ASP A 118 -18.08 14.37 20.97
CA ASP A 118 -18.03 13.73 22.30
C ASP A 118 -18.30 12.20 22.26
N ASP A 119 -17.77 11.53 21.23
CA ASP A 119 -17.96 10.09 21.02
C ASP A 119 -16.68 9.30 21.40
N PRO A 120 -16.61 8.75 22.64
CA PRO A 120 -15.44 8.03 23.12
C PRO A 120 -15.21 6.69 22.40
N GLU A 121 -16.23 6.10 21.78
CA GLU A 121 -16.11 4.82 21.09
C GLU A 121 -15.29 4.97 19.80
N ILE A 122 -15.55 6.03 19.03
CA ILE A 122 -14.77 6.38 17.83
C ILE A 122 -13.31 6.65 18.19
N ILE A 123 -13.08 7.41 19.26
CA ILE A 123 -11.71 7.70 19.75
C ILE A 123 -11.00 6.40 20.14
N GLY A 124 -11.67 5.53 20.92
CA GLY A 124 -11.12 4.25 21.36
C GLY A 124 -10.76 3.34 20.19
N LEU A 125 -11.64 3.21 19.19
CA LEU A 125 -11.39 2.43 17.97
C LEU A 125 -10.23 2.99 17.15
N ALA A 126 -10.14 4.30 16.99
CA ALA A 126 -9.08 4.93 16.23
C ALA A 126 -7.70 4.79 16.91
N VAL A 127 -7.65 4.95 18.25
CA VAL A 127 -6.43 4.71 19.04
C VAL A 127 -6.01 3.24 18.96
N ALA A 128 -6.95 2.30 19.11
CA ALA A 128 -6.67 0.87 18.93
C ALA A 128 -6.15 0.57 17.52
N GLY A 129 -6.71 1.22 16.49
CA GLY A 129 -6.24 1.15 15.11
C GLY A 129 -4.80 1.63 14.94
N LEU A 130 -4.42 2.75 15.58
CA LEU A 130 -3.05 3.26 15.55
C LEU A 130 -2.07 2.31 16.25
N LEU A 131 -2.47 1.72 17.38
CA LEU A 131 -1.66 0.71 18.08
C LEU A 131 -1.47 -0.54 17.22
N ALA A 132 -2.54 -1.02 16.56
CA ALA A 132 -2.47 -2.15 15.65
C ALA A 132 -1.55 -1.85 14.46
N LEU A 133 -1.65 -0.66 13.86
CA LEU A 133 -0.79 -0.23 12.76
C LEU A 133 0.69 -0.17 13.20
N SER A 134 0.95 0.38 14.38
CA SER A 134 2.29 0.44 14.98
C SER A 134 2.87 -0.95 15.21
N TRP A 135 2.05 -1.86 15.77
CA TRP A 135 2.41 -3.26 15.99
C TRP A 135 2.74 -3.99 14.68
N VAL A 136 1.92 -3.82 13.65
CA VAL A 136 2.17 -4.38 12.31
C VAL A 136 3.47 -3.83 11.72
N GLY A 137 3.74 -2.54 11.89
CA GLY A 137 4.99 -1.91 11.48
C GLY A 137 6.22 -2.53 12.14
N VAL A 138 6.19 -2.69 13.47
CA VAL A 138 7.27 -3.34 14.24
C VAL A 138 7.48 -4.78 13.78
N ARG A 139 6.40 -5.55 13.62
CA ARG A 139 6.48 -6.94 13.18
C ARG A 139 7.07 -7.04 11.77
N SER A 140 6.66 -6.17 10.86
CA SER A 140 7.18 -6.12 9.49
C SER A 140 8.67 -5.80 9.45
N LEU A 141 9.12 -4.82 10.25
CA LEU A 141 10.53 -4.46 10.36
C LEU A 141 11.37 -5.59 10.98
N SER A 142 10.84 -6.27 12.00
CA SER A 142 11.50 -7.40 12.62
C SER A 142 11.71 -8.56 11.64
N ALA A 143 10.69 -8.86 10.82
CA ALA A 143 10.76 -9.88 9.78
C ALA A 143 11.76 -9.49 8.68
N PHE A 144 11.79 -8.22 8.27
CA PHE A 144 12.77 -7.70 7.30
C PHE A 144 14.21 -7.85 7.82
N ARG A 145 14.48 -7.42 9.07
CA ARG A 145 15.79 -7.57 9.72
C ARG A 145 16.19 -9.04 9.86
N ALA A 146 15.25 -9.94 10.16
CA ALA A 146 15.52 -11.37 10.21
C ALA A 146 15.88 -11.94 8.82
N GLY A 147 15.19 -11.50 7.77
CA GLY A 147 15.49 -11.87 6.39
C GLY A 147 16.88 -11.43 5.93
N ILE A 148 17.27 -10.18 6.20
CA ILE A 148 18.62 -9.67 5.86
C ILE A 148 19.71 -10.49 6.55
N ARG A 149 19.57 -10.76 7.85
CA ARG A 149 20.56 -11.56 8.60
C ARG A 149 20.73 -12.97 8.03
N ARG A 150 19.63 -13.62 7.59
CA ARG A 150 19.70 -14.93 6.94
C ARG A 150 20.41 -14.87 5.59
N PHE A 151 20.17 -13.84 4.79
CA PHE A 151 20.86 -13.64 3.51
C PHE A 151 22.36 -13.42 3.69
N GLN A 152 22.75 -12.59 4.67
CA GLN A 152 24.16 -12.33 4.98
C GLN A 152 24.88 -13.60 5.46
N ASN A 153 24.25 -14.37 6.36
CA ASN A 153 24.84 -15.61 6.88
C ASN A 153 24.85 -16.76 5.85
N GLY A 154 23.91 -16.76 4.89
CA GLY A 154 23.86 -17.74 3.81
C GLY A 154 24.85 -17.47 2.67
N ALA A 155 25.28 -16.22 2.48
CA ALA A 155 26.32 -15.84 1.52
C ALA A 155 27.76 -16.06 2.04
N ALA A 156 27.91 -16.44 3.32
CA ALA A 156 29.18 -16.77 3.96
C ALA A 156 29.51 -18.29 3.92
N LYS A 157 28.74 -19.07 3.15
CA LYS A 157 28.99 -20.48 2.81
C LYS A 157 29.15 -20.60 1.31
#